data_AF-A0A7J2V0M7-F1
#
_entry.id   AF-A0A7J2V0M7-F1
#
_cell.length_a   1.000
_cell.length_b   1.000
_cell.length_c   1.000
_cell.angle_alpha   90.00
_cell.angle_beta   90.00
_cell.angle_gamma   90.00
#
_symmetry.space_group_name_H-M   'P 1'
#
loop_
_entity.id
_entity.type
_entity.pdbx_description
1 polymer ?
#
loop_
_entity_poly.entity_id
_entity_poly.type
_entity_poly.pdbx_seq_one_letter_code
_entity_poly.pdbx_strand_id
1 'polypeptide(L)'
;MTKDPGKVFVWPPPERGLGLSIHIPSSLVSVEHGIAKRTMVLGLVARAAAIFRVRKIRVYRDPGSSARDLIFVKKILEYMASPPYLRKKLFKIDRDLRAVGILPPLATASHATEEDLAREHIRPALALSVDSRNICLEAGLARIVCLDASKAKWVRKGDLVYVVVTPNGSISRLATQREVESIYW
;
A
#
# COMPACT_ATOMS: atom_id res chain seq x y z
N MET A 1 27.29 19.86 -2.43
CA MET A 1 26.63 18.68 -1.85
C MET A 1 27.44 17.45 -2.24
N THR A 2 28.31 17.02 -1.33
CA THR A 2 29.15 15.84 -1.48
C THR A 2 28.26 14.60 -1.58
N LYS A 3 28.26 13.94 -2.75
CA LYS A 3 27.69 12.59 -2.89
C LYS A 3 28.56 11.65 -2.07
N ASP A 4 27.99 11.11 -1.00
CA ASP A 4 28.60 10.05 -0.20
C ASP A 4 28.74 8.79 -1.09
N PRO A 5 29.97 8.38 -1.47
CA PRO A 5 30.19 7.34 -2.48
C PRO A 5 29.76 5.93 -2.06
N GLY A 6 29.32 5.74 -0.82
CA GLY A 6 29.00 4.43 -0.23
C GLY A 6 27.52 4.09 -0.10
N LYS A 7 26.58 4.95 -0.49
CA LYS A 7 25.15 4.63 -0.40
C LYS A 7 24.70 3.74 -1.56
N VAL A 8 24.94 2.45 -1.39
CA VAL A 8 24.24 1.39 -2.12
C VAL A 8 22.73 1.63 -1.96
N PHE A 9 21.99 1.55 -3.06
CA PHE A 9 20.53 1.56 -3.01
C PHE A 9 20.06 0.39 -2.15
N VAL A 10 19.45 0.68 -1.00
CA VAL A 10 18.91 -0.34 -0.09
C VAL A 10 17.45 -0.60 -0.46
N TRP A 11 17.15 -1.84 -0.81
CA TRP A 11 15.79 -2.34 -1.05
C TRP A 11 15.43 -3.43 -0.03
N PRO A 12 14.23 -3.39 0.58
CA PRO A 12 13.19 -2.38 0.42
C PRO A 12 13.64 -0.98 0.92
N PRO A 13 13.04 0.10 0.40
CA PRO A 13 13.46 1.45 0.74
C PRO A 13 13.24 1.69 2.25
N PRO A 14 14.23 2.19 3.00
CA PRO A 14 14.05 2.44 4.41
C PRO A 14 13.04 3.57 4.64
N GLU A 15 12.34 3.53 5.76
CA GLU A 15 11.51 4.65 6.20
C GLU A 15 12.38 5.91 6.44
N ARG A 16 11.78 7.09 6.36
CA ARG A 16 12.50 8.34 6.63
C ARG A 16 12.73 8.49 8.13
N GLY A 17 13.94 8.90 8.53
CA GLY A 17 14.21 9.30 9.92
C GLY A 17 13.33 10.45 10.42
N LEU A 18 12.89 11.33 9.50
CA LEU A 18 11.84 12.32 9.72
C LEU A 18 10.66 12.04 8.79
N GLY A 19 9.55 11.58 9.37
CA GLY A 19 8.35 11.22 8.64
C GLY A 19 7.75 12.40 7.88
N LEU A 20 7.57 12.25 6.57
CA LEU A 20 6.99 13.28 5.70
C LEU A 20 5.47 13.08 5.57
N SER A 21 4.70 14.14 5.76
CA SER A 21 3.25 14.15 5.48
C SER A 21 2.91 15.28 4.54
N ILE A 22 2.04 15.02 3.57
CA ILE A 22 1.51 16.05 2.66
C ILE A 22 0.01 16.19 2.88
N HIS A 23 -0.50 17.41 2.68
CA HIS A 23 -1.94 17.71 2.75
C HIS A 23 -2.38 18.20 1.38
N ILE A 24 -3.37 17.53 0.79
CA ILE A 24 -3.86 17.85 -0.56
C ILE A 24 -5.35 18.22 -0.51
N PRO A 25 -5.76 19.29 -1.20
CA PRO A 25 -7.16 19.66 -1.30
C PRO A 25 -7.89 18.72 -2.26
N SER A 26 -9.16 18.41 -1.99
CA SER A 26 -9.98 17.63 -2.92
C SER A 26 -10.37 18.40 -4.19
N SER A 27 -10.21 19.73 -4.23
CA SER A 27 -10.37 20.53 -5.45
C SER A 27 -9.28 20.28 -6.50
N LEU A 28 -8.22 19.54 -6.17
CA LEU A 28 -7.17 19.16 -7.14
C LEU A 28 -7.73 18.52 -8.42
N VAL A 29 -8.85 17.80 -8.29
CA VAL A 29 -9.52 17.12 -9.40
C VAL A 29 -10.71 17.88 -9.97
N SER A 30 -11.02 19.08 -9.48
CA SER A 30 -12.17 19.87 -9.93
C SER A 30 -11.94 20.53 -11.29
N VAL A 31 -10.68 20.83 -11.63
CA VAL A 31 -10.28 21.44 -12.90
C VAL A 31 -10.32 20.46 -14.07
N GLU A 32 -10.30 19.15 -13.79
CA GLU A 32 -10.23 18.11 -14.80
C GLU A 32 -11.61 17.56 -15.15
N HIS A 33 -11.93 17.57 -16.45
CA HIS A 33 -13.14 16.94 -16.96
C HIS A 33 -12.92 15.45 -17.29
N GLY A 34 -13.82 14.61 -16.80
CA GLY A 34 -13.82 13.18 -17.06
C GLY A 34 -12.94 12.37 -16.10
N ILE A 35 -13.33 11.11 -15.92
CA ILE A 35 -12.71 10.24 -14.91
C ILE A 35 -11.25 9.92 -15.20
N ALA A 36 -10.87 9.75 -16.48
CA ALA A 36 -9.51 9.38 -16.85
C ALA A 36 -8.49 10.46 -16.48
N LYS A 37 -8.78 11.73 -16.82
CA LYS A 37 -7.88 12.84 -16.47
C LYS A 37 -7.75 13.01 -14.96
N ARG A 38 -8.88 12.97 -14.24
CA ARG A 38 -8.92 13.03 -12.77
C ARG A 38 -8.11 11.89 -12.13
N THR A 39 -8.26 10.67 -12.62
CA THR A 39 -7.48 9.50 -12.17
C THR A 39 -5.99 9.69 -12.45
N MET A 40 -5.62 10.19 -13.64
CA MET A 40 -4.21 10.39 -14.02
C MET A 40 -3.52 11.43 -13.14
N VAL A 41 -4.16 12.57 -12.85
CA VAL A 41 -3.61 13.59 -11.94
C VAL A 41 -3.31 13.01 -10.56
N LEU A 42 -4.22 12.20 -10.02
CA LEU A 42 -4.00 11.51 -8.75
C LEU A 42 -2.89 10.45 -8.85
N GLY A 43 -2.76 9.80 -10.00
CA GLY A 43 -1.64 8.92 -10.33
C GLY A 43 -0.28 9.62 -10.20
N LEU A 44 -0.17 10.84 -10.74
CA LEU A 44 1.03 11.65 -10.65
C LEU A 44 1.34 12.07 -9.21
N VAL A 45 0.32 12.45 -8.43
CA VAL A 45 0.49 12.78 -7.01
C VAL A 45 0.97 11.57 -6.20
N ALA A 46 0.34 10.41 -6.39
CA ALA A 46 0.74 9.19 -5.69
C ALA A 46 2.16 8.77 -6.07
N ARG A 47 2.54 8.88 -7.35
CA ARG A 47 3.90 8.58 -7.81
C ARG A 47 4.93 9.54 -7.21
N ALA A 48 4.65 10.84 -7.18
CA ALA A 48 5.52 11.80 -6.52
C ALA A 48 5.65 11.47 -5.01
N ALA A 49 4.53 11.17 -4.35
CA ALA A 49 4.52 10.77 -2.94
C ALA A 49 5.39 9.52 -2.69
N ALA A 50 5.31 8.51 -3.56
CA ALA A 50 6.14 7.30 -3.50
C ALA A 50 7.64 7.60 -3.67
N ILE A 51 8.01 8.39 -4.69
CA ILE A 51 9.40 8.79 -4.97
C ILE A 51 10.02 9.50 -3.75
N PHE A 52 9.27 10.41 -3.13
CA PHE A 52 9.75 11.19 -1.99
C PHE A 52 9.58 10.49 -0.63
N ARG A 53 9.07 9.25 -0.62
CA ARG A 53 8.78 8.45 0.58
C ARG A 53 7.85 9.19 1.56
N VAL A 54 6.74 9.70 1.04
CA VAL A 54 5.71 10.37 1.86
C VAL A 54 4.97 9.32 2.67
N ARG A 55 5.09 9.40 3.99
CA ARG A 55 4.47 8.48 4.95
C ARG A 55 2.96 8.63 5.04
N LYS A 56 2.43 9.85 4.85
CA LYS A 56 0.99 10.11 4.97
C LYS A 56 0.52 11.19 4.00
N ILE A 57 -0.50 10.85 3.21
CA ILE A 57 -1.26 11.81 2.42
C ILE A 57 -2.57 12.08 3.16
N ARG A 58 -2.79 13.33 3.57
CA ARG A 58 -4.07 13.75 4.15
C ARG A 58 -4.86 14.53 3.11
N VAL A 59 -6.03 14.02 2.78
CA VAL A 59 -6.95 14.69 1.85
C VAL A 59 -7.95 15.51 2.67
N TYR A 60 -8.05 16.80 2.40
CA TYR A 60 -9.01 17.69 3.05
C TYR A 60 -9.95 18.30 2.02
N ARG A 61 -11.15 18.66 2.47
CA ARG A 61 -12.12 19.38 1.66
C ARG A 61 -11.89 20.88 1.77
N ASP A 62 -11.96 21.55 0.64
CA ASP A 62 -11.70 22.99 0.49
C ASP A 62 -12.80 23.66 -0.37
N PRO A 63 -12.89 24.99 -0.38
CA PRO A 63 -13.81 25.70 -1.27
C PRO A 63 -13.58 25.28 -2.72
N GLY A 64 -14.65 24.96 -3.45
CA GLY A 64 -14.54 24.48 -4.84
C GLY A 64 -14.48 22.96 -5.00
N SER A 65 -14.57 22.18 -3.91
CA SER A 65 -14.74 20.73 -3.98
C SER A 65 -15.98 20.19 -3.24
N SER A 66 -16.56 19.14 -3.81
CA SER A 66 -17.69 18.42 -3.25
C SER A 66 -17.24 17.29 -2.32
N ALA A 67 -18.17 16.76 -1.51
CA ALA A 67 -17.91 15.54 -0.75
C ALA A 67 -17.59 14.34 -1.66
N ARG A 68 -18.16 14.31 -2.87
CA ARG A 68 -17.87 13.27 -3.88
C ARG A 68 -16.42 13.36 -4.36
N ASP A 69 -15.87 14.55 -4.52
CA ASP A 69 -14.47 14.72 -4.92
C ASP A 69 -13.52 14.22 -3.83
N LEU A 70 -13.80 14.53 -2.55
CA LEU A 70 -13.03 13.99 -1.43
C LEU A 70 -13.03 12.46 -1.40
N ILE A 71 -14.19 11.84 -1.61
CA ILE A 71 -14.33 10.37 -1.67
C ILE A 71 -13.55 9.81 -2.86
N PHE A 72 -13.67 10.42 -4.04
CA PHE A 72 -12.96 10.00 -5.25
C PHE A 72 -11.44 10.06 -5.06
N VAL A 73 -10.91 11.18 -4.54
CA VAL A 73 -9.48 11.37 -4.30
C VAL A 73 -8.94 10.33 -3.33
N LYS A 74 -9.63 10.14 -2.18
CA LYS A 74 -9.25 9.11 -1.20
C LYS A 74 -9.23 7.72 -1.83
N LYS A 75 -10.31 7.36 -2.54
CA LYS A 75 -10.47 6.02 -3.14
C LYS A 75 -9.36 5.69 -4.14
N ILE A 76 -8.99 6.63 -5.01
CA ILE A 76 -7.91 6.41 -5.99
C ILE A 76 -6.55 6.28 -5.29
N LEU A 77 -6.26 7.13 -4.30
CA LEU A 77 -4.99 7.07 -3.57
C LEU A 77 -4.86 5.79 -2.73
N GLU A 78 -5.95 5.37 -2.08
CA GLU A 78 -6.02 4.09 -1.34
C GLU A 78 -5.85 2.90 -2.28
N TYR A 79 -6.46 2.94 -3.47
CA TYR A 79 -6.29 1.91 -4.49
C TYR A 79 -4.83 1.78 -4.94
N MET A 80 -4.14 2.91 -5.16
CA MET A 80 -2.73 2.92 -5.56
C MET A 80 -1.80 2.45 -4.45
N ALA A 81 -2.02 2.87 -3.21
CA ALA A 81 -1.23 2.44 -2.05
C ALA A 81 -1.42 0.94 -1.75
N SER A 82 -2.56 0.37 -2.13
CA SER A 82 -2.86 -1.04 -1.88
C SER A 82 -2.02 -1.98 -2.76
N PRO A 83 -1.49 -3.09 -2.21
CA PRO A 83 -0.73 -4.08 -2.98
C PRO A 83 -1.54 -4.64 -4.16
N PRO A 84 -0.95 -4.82 -5.35
CA PRO A 84 -1.68 -5.24 -6.54
C PRO A 84 -2.44 -6.55 -6.37
N TYR A 85 -1.84 -7.52 -5.68
CA TYR A 85 -2.42 -8.84 -5.42
C TYR A 85 -3.62 -8.82 -4.44
N LEU A 86 -3.79 -7.75 -3.66
CA LEU A 86 -4.93 -7.59 -2.73
C LEU A 86 -6.07 -6.76 -3.31
N ARG A 87 -5.85 -6.00 -4.39
CA ARG A 87 -6.84 -5.04 -4.91
C ARG A 87 -8.20 -5.69 -5.21
N LYS A 88 -8.22 -6.89 -5.79
CA LYS A 88 -9.46 -7.63 -6.08
C LYS A 88 -10.29 -7.98 -4.84
N LYS A 89 -9.65 -8.10 -3.67
CA LYS A 89 -10.33 -8.41 -2.38
C LYS A 89 -10.67 -7.15 -1.60
N LEU A 90 -9.83 -6.11 -1.68
CA LEU A 90 -10.01 -4.84 -0.97
C LEU A 90 -11.04 -3.93 -1.64
N PHE A 91 -11.14 -3.95 -2.98
CA PHE A 91 -12.00 -3.05 -3.73
C PHE A 91 -13.04 -3.85 -4.53
N LYS A 92 -14.31 -3.52 -4.32
CA LYS A 92 -15.41 -4.00 -5.17
C LYS A 92 -15.36 -3.31 -6.54
N ILE A 93 -16.11 -3.84 -7.50
CA ILE A 93 -16.34 -3.17 -8.78
C ILE A 93 -17.01 -1.81 -8.49
N ASP A 94 -16.32 -0.73 -8.86
CA ASP A 94 -16.71 0.63 -8.54
C ASP A 94 -16.55 1.53 -9.77
N ARG A 95 -17.57 2.37 -10.02
CA ARG A 95 -17.60 3.28 -11.17
C ARG A 95 -16.48 4.32 -11.15
N ASP A 96 -16.00 4.69 -9.96
CA ASP A 96 -14.90 5.63 -9.76
C ASP A 96 -13.54 4.99 -10.06
N LEU A 97 -13.45 3.65 -10.03
CA LEU A 97 -12.23 2.90 -10.31
C LEU A 97 -12.14 2.40 -11.77
N ARG A 98 -13.11 2.72 -12.63
CA ARG A 98 -13.13 2.22 -14.03
C ARG A 98 -11.94 2.65 -14.88
N ALA A 99 -11.24 3.72 -14.49
CA ALA A 99 -10.09 4.24 -15.21
C ALA A 99 -8.73 3.88 -14.57
N VAL A 100 -8.69 3.06 -13.52
CA VAL A 100 -7.43 2.75 -12.79
C VAL A 100 -6.37 2.04 -13.63
N GLY A 101 -6.74 1.49 -14.80
CA GLY A 101 -5.79 0.87 -15.73
C GLY A 101 -4.76 1.84 -16.31
N ILE A 102 -5.01 3.15 -16.27
CA ILE A 102 -4.05 4.17 -16.76
C ILE A 102 -3.06 4.64 -15.68
N LEU A 103 -3.24 4.19 -14.43
CA LEU A 103 -2.44 4.69 -13.32
C LEU A 103 -0.98 4.26 -13.45
N PRO A 104 -0.01 5.16 -13.19
CA PRO A 104 1.39 4.82 -13.24
C PRO A 104 1.77 3.88 -12.09
N PRO A 105 2.79 3.02 -12.27
CA PRO A 105 3.29 2.19 -11.18
C PRO A 105 3.97 3.06 -10.10
N LEU A 106 3.82 2.65 -8.83
CA LEU A 106 4.46 3.29 -7.68
C LEU A 106 5.84 2.71 -7.34
N ALA A 107 6.06 1.41 -7.58
CA ALA A 107 7.29 0.68 -7.23
C ALA A 107 7.70 0.89 -5.75
N THR A 108 6.83 0.51 -4.80
CA THR A 108 7.10 0.52 -3.35
C THR A 108 7.35 -0.89 -2.80
N ALA A 109 7.77 -1.04 -1.54
CA ALA A 109 7.98 -2.35 -0.91
C ALA A 109 6.71 -3.24 -0.94
N SER A 110 5.53 -2.61 -0.93
CA SER A 110 4.23 -3.28 -1.09
C SER A 110 4.01 -3.91 -2.49
N HIS A 111 4.89 -3.62 -3.44
CA HIS A 111 4.83 -4.02 -4.85
C HIS A 111 6.08 -4.84 -5.24
N ALA A 112 6.36 -5.89 -4.45
CA ALA A 112 7.54 -6.75 -4.61
C ALA A 112 7.72 -7.30 -6.04
N THR A 113 8.96 -7.30 -6.53
CA THR A 113 9.38 -7.90 -7.81
C THR A 113 9.67 -9.39 -7.65
N GLU A 114 9.89 -10.13 -8.75
CA GLU A 114 10.29 -11.55 -8.68
C GLU A 114 11.60 -11.77 -7.93
N GLU A 115 12.54 -10.83 -8.04
CA GLU A 115 13.82 -10.86 -7.33
C GLU A 115 13.65 -10.71 -5.81
N ASP A 116 12.68 -9.92 -5.38
CA ASP A 116 12.32 -9.79 -3.95
C ASP A 116 11.79 -11.10 -3.39
N LEU A 117 11.02 -11.83 -4.20
CA LEU A 117 10.42 -13.11 -3.82
C LEU A 117 11.46 -14.22 -3.65
N ALA A 118 12.66 -14.08 -4.23
CA ALA A 118 13.75 -15.04 -4.10
C ALA A 118 14.49 -14.96 -2.76
N ARG A 119 14.15 -13.99 -1.89
CA ARG A 119 14.75 -13.78 -0.57
C ARG A 119 13.69 -13.78 0.52
N GLU A 120 14.13 -13.89 1.76
CA GLU A 120 13.24 -13.57 2.88
C GLU A 120 12.85 -12.09 2.80
N HIS A 121 11.55 -11.81 2.82
CA HIS A 121 11.03 -10.46 2.71
C HIS A 121 9.75 -10.29 3.52
N ILE A 122 9.41 -9.03 3.80
CA ILE A 122 8.16 -8.67 4.45
C ILE A 122 7.18 -8.21 3.38
N ARG A 123 5.91 -8.62 3.48
CA ARG A 123 4.86 -8.06 2.63
C ARG A 123 3.52 -7.96 3.35
N PRO A 124 2.60 -7.12 2.85
CA PRO A 124 1.24 -7.05 3.39
C PRO A 124 0.44 -8.34 3.14
N ALA A 125 -0.42 -8.69 4.08
CA ALA A 125 -1.36 -9.79 3.98
C ALA A 125 -2.72 -9.40 4.55
N LEU A 126 -3.79 -9.83 3.89
CA LEU A 126 -5.17 -9.58 4.31
C LEU A 126 -5.68 -10.76 5.15
N ALA A 127 -6.16 -10.47 6.36
CA ALA A 127 -6.82 -11.47 7.20
C ALA A 127 -8.21 -11.82 6.65
N LEU A 128 -8.35 -13.01 6.05
CA LEU A 128 -9.60 -13.49 5.45
C LEU A 128 -10.56 -14.06 6.49
N SER A 129 -10.02 -14.77 7.49
CA SER A 129 -10.76 -15.36 8.59
C SER A 129 -9.91 -15.45 9.84
N VAL A 130 -10.54 -15.27 10.99
CA VAL A 130 -9.92 -15.42 12.32
C VAL A 130 -10.88 -16.26 13.16
N ASP A 131 -10.39 -17.37 13.68
CA ASP A 131 -11.09 -18.22 14.63
C ASP A 131 -10.23 -18.44 15.90
N SER A 132 -10.72 -19.27 16.84
CA SER A 132 -10.04 -19.51 18.12
C SER A 132 -8.65 -20.15 18.00
N ARG A 133 -8.34 -20.79 16.88
CA ARG A 133 -7.11 -21.55 16.63
C ARG A 133 -6.29 -20.97 15.50
N ASN A 134 -6.91 -20.40 14.46
CA ASN A 134 -6.25 -20.01 13.23
C ASN A 134 -6.58 -18.59 12.76
N ILE A 135 -5.61 -17.97 12.11
CA ILE A 135 -5.72 -16.75 11.32
C ILE A 135 -5.30 -17.08 9.90
N CYS A 136 -6.23 -17.01 8.95
CA CYS A 136 -5.94 -17.32 7.55
C CYS A 136 -5.73 -16.04 6.73
N LEU A 137 -4.62 -15.99 6.02
CA LEU A 137 -4.05 -14.80 5.40
C LEU A 137 -3.94 -14.97 3.87
N GLU A 138 -4.35 -13.95 3.14
CA GLU A 138 -4.03 -13.75 1.72
C GLU A 138 -2.79 -12.85 1.62
N ALA A 139 -1.67 -13.39 1.13
CA ALA A 139 -0.43 -12.64 0.96
C ALA A 139 0.04 -12.58 -0.49
N GLY A 140 -0.81 -12.94 -1.48
CA GLY A 140 -0.41 -13.00 -2.89
C GLY A 140 0.56 -14.15 -3.16
N LEU A 141 0.38 -15.26 -2.46
CA LEU A 141 1.13 -16.51 -2.60
C LEU A 141 0.27 -17.55 -3.33
N ALA A 142 0.85 -18.70 -3.68
CA ALA A 142 0.14 -19.78 -4.37
C ALA A 142 -1.08 -20.32 -3.59
N ARG A 143 -1.09 -20.17 -2.27
CA ARG A 143 -2.17 -20.61 -1.39
C ARG A 143 -2.37 -19.65 -0.22
N ILE A 144 -3.58 -19.65 0.32
CA ILE A 144 -3.90 -19.04 1.61
C ILE A 144 -3.09 -19.75 2.69
N VAL A 145 -2.52 -18.98 3.61
CA VAL A 145 -1.71 -19.52 4.71
C VAL A 145 -2.39 -19.23 6.05
N CYS A 146 -2.52 -20.25 6.89
CA CYS A 146 -3.12 -20.10 8.21
C CYS A 146 -2.03 -20.21 9.29
N LEU A 147 -2.02 -19.23 10.19
CA LEU A 147 -1.13 -19.19 11.36
C LEU A 147 -1.95 -19.45 12.63
N ASP A 148 -1.29 -19.95 13.67
CA ASP A 148 -1.91 -20.11 14.99
C ASP A 148 -2.38 -18.76 15.55
N ALA A 149 -3.66 -18.66 15.93
CA ALA A 149 -4.29 -17.45 16.45
C ALA A 149 -3.66 -16.94 17.75
N SER A 150 -3.04 -17.82 18.55
CA SER A 150 -2.30 -17.43 19.75
C SER A 150 -1.14 -16.48 19.43
N LYS A 151 -0.58 -16.54 18.22
CA LYS A 151 0.50 -15.65 17.77
C LYS A 151 0.03 -14.22 17.53
N ALA A 152 -1.28 -13.97 17.39
CA ALA A 152 -1.80 -12.65 17.04
C ALA A 152 -3.27 -12.43 17.43
N LYS A 153 -3.56 -12.49 18.73
CA LYS A 153 -4.92 -12.31 19.28
C LYS A 153 -5.60 -10.98 18.95
N TRP A 154 -4.82 -9.97 18.55
CA TRP A 154 -5.32 -8.64 18.19
C TRP A 154 -5.84 -8.55 16.75
N VAL A 155 -5.49 -9.51 15.88
CA VAL A 155 -5.86 -9.51 14.46
C VAL A 155 -7.33 -9.87 14.31
N ARG A 156 -8.04 -9.10 13.49
CA ARG A 156 -9.44 -9.30 13.14
C ARG A 156 -9.58 -9.57 11.65
N LYS A 157 -10.69 -10.20 11.27
CA LYS A 157 -11.05 -10.37 9.85
C LYS A 157 -11.13 -9.00 9.18
N GLY A 158 -10.46 -8.86 8.03
CA GLY A 158 -10.37 -7.62 7.27
C GLY A 158 -9.13 -6.78 7.58
N ASP A 159 -8.37 -7.11 8.63
CA ASP A 159 -7.15 -6.39 8.95
C ASP A 159 -6.07 -6.64 7.88
N LEU A 160 -5.34 -5.58 7.53
CA LEU A 160 -4.12 -5.66 6.75
C LEU A 160 -2.94 -5.77 7.73
N VAL A 161 -2.30 -6.92 7.74
CA VAL A 161 -1.12 -7.23 8.58
C VAL A 161 0.12 -7.40 7.70
N TYR A 162 1.29 -7.50 8.32
CA TYR A 162 2.54 -7.76 7.60
C TYR A 162 3.11 -9.11 8.00
N VAL A 163 3.57 -9.87 7.00
CA VAL A 163 4.08 -11.23 7.16
C VAL A 163 5.51 -11.32 6.64
N VAL A 164 6.32 -12.15 7.29
CA VAL A 164 7.64 -12.55 6.80
C VAL A 164 7.46 -13.78 5.94
N VAL A 165 7.89 -13.69 4.68
CA VAL A 165 7.81 -14.75 3.67
C VAL A 165 9.19 -15.27 3.39
N THR A 166 9.37 -16.59 3.46
CA THR A 166 10.63 -17.27 3.15
C THR A 166 10.80 -17.45 1.63
N PRO A 167 12.03 -17.67 1.12
CA PRO A 167 12.30 -17.84 -0.32
C PRO A 167 11.50 -18.95 -1.01
N ASN A 168 11.06 -19.96 -0.25
CA ASN A 168 10.21 -21.05 -0.75
C ASN A 168 8.71 -20.68 -0.84
N GLY A 169 8.35 -19.41 -0.63
CA GLY A 169 6.97 -18.91 -0.72
C GLY A 169 6.08 -19.30 0.46
N SER A 170 6.64 -19.57 1.64
CA SER A 170 5.89 -19.87 2.87
C SER A 170 5.92 -18.70 3.84
N ILE A 171 4.86 -18.53 4.65
CA ILE A 171 4.85 -17.51 5.71
C ILE A 171 5.47 -18.11 6.97
N SER A 172 6.54 -17.51 7.47
CA SER A 172 7.21 -17.95 8.71
C SER A 172 6.54 -17.39 9.96
N ARG A 173 6.21 -16.09 9.95
CA ARG A 173 5.60 -15.36 11.07
C ARG A 173 4.98 -14.04 10.63
N LEU A 174 4.28 -13.39 11.55
CA LEU A 174 3.98 -11.97 11.43
C LEU A 174 5.26 -11.14 11.61
N ALA A 175 5.35 -10.06 10.84
CA ALA A 175 6.38 -9.05 11.04
C ALA A 175 6.07 -8.25 12.31
N THR A 176 7.12 -7.88 13.03
CA THR A 176 7.01 -7.01 14.20
C THR A 176 6.77 -5.57 13.77
N GLN A 177 6.19 -4.77 14.67
CA GLN A 177 5.95 -3.35 14.42
C GLN A 177 7.23 -2.61 14.01
N ARG A 178 8.36 -2.92 14.66
CA ARG A 178 9.67 -2.29 14.37
C ARG A 178 10.17 -2.61 12.97
N GLU A 179 10.01 -3.85 12.52
CA GLU A 179 10.39 -4.25 11.16
C GLU A 179 9.55 -3.51 10.12
N VAL A 180 8.23 -3.43 10.33
CA VAL A 180 7.31 -2.73 9.44
C VAL A 180 7.63 -1.24 9.39
N GLU A 181 7.83 -0.59 10.55
CA GLU A 181 8.15 0.84 10.65
C GLU A 181 9.54 1.21 10.11
N SER A 182 10.41 0.23 9.90
CA SER A 182 11.73 0.47 9.30
C SER A 182 11.70 0.59 7.77
N ILE A 183 10.58 0.21 7.14
CA ILE A 183 10.41 0.15 5.68
C ILE A 183 9.40 1.21 5.22
N TYR A 184 9.68 1.84 4.08
CA TYR A 184 8.72 2.66 3.37
C TYR A 184 7.79 1.79 2.50
N TRP A 185 6.48 1.86 2.78
CA TRP A 185 5.44 1.01 2.18
C TRP A 185 4.65 1.67 1.05
#